data_AF-A0A2K3JWA0-F1
#
_entry.id   AF-A0A2K3JWA0-F1
#
_cell.length_a   1.000
_cell.length_b   1.000
_cell.length_c   1.000
_cell.angle_alpha   90.00
_cell.angle_beta   90.00
_cell.angle_gamma   90.00
#
_symmetry.space_group_name_H-M   'P 1'
#
loop_
_entity.id
_entity.type
_entity.pdbx_description
1 polymer ?
#
loop_
_entity_poly.entity_id
_entity_poly.type
_entity_poly.pdbx_seq_one_letter_code
_entity_poly.pdbx_strand_id
1 'polypeptide(L)'
;MEKALKIKSNELVELFEDVCQGMRLNYYPPCPQPEHVIGVNAHSDMGALTILLQANEIEGLQIRKDGEWIPVQPLPNAFVINIGDMLE
;
A
#
# COMPACT_ATOMS: atom_id res chain seq x y z
N MET A 1 8.03 -13.51 4.37
CA MET A 1 7.26 -14.24 3.34
C MET A 1 7.91 -15.57 2.98
N GLU A 2 9.24 -15.63 2.80
CA GLU A 2 10.02 -16.85 2.45
C GLU A 2 9.56 -18.13 3.18
N LYS A 3 9.57 -18.10 4.51
CA LYS A 3 9.22 -19.27 5.34
C LYS A 3 7.80 -19.79 5.06
N ALA A 4 6.83 -18.89 4.86
CA ALA A 4 5.45 -19.27 4.59
C ALA A 4 5.30 -19.91 3.20
N LEU A 5 6.07 -19.42 2.23
CA LEU A 5 6.12 -19.93 0.85
C LEU A 5 7.08 -21.12 0.68
N LYS A 6 7.76 -21.56 1.75
CA LYS A 6 8.78 -22.63 1.72
C LYS A 6 9.96 -22.33 0.77
N ILE A 7 10.23 -21.04 0.55
CA ILE A 7 11.43 -20.57 -0.15
C ILE A 7 12.63 -20.76 0.79
N LYS A 8 13.81 -21.05 0.23
CA LYS A 8 15.04 -21.16 1.01
C LYS A 8 15.32 -19.81 1.68
N SER A 9 15.75 -19.85 2.94
CA SER A 9 16.05 -18.63 3.69
C SER A 9 17.05 -17.75 2.95
N ASN A 10 16.84 -16.44 3.02
CA ASN A 10 17.69 -15.38 2.47
C ASN A 10 17.53 -15.11 0.96
N GLU A 11 16.78 -15.91 0.19
CA GLU A 11 16.63 -15.67 -1.26
C GLU A 11 15.83 -14.39 -1.59
N LEU A 12 14.73 -14.11 -0.88
CA LEU A 12 14.00 -12.84 -1.05
C LEU A 12 14.80 -11.68 -0.46
N VAL A 13 15.56 -11.91 0.61
CA VAL A 13 16.41 -10.84 1.19
C VAL A 13 17.48 -10.42 0.19
N GLU A 14 18.20 -11.37 -0.42
CA GLU A 14 19.20 -11.12 -1.45
C GLU A 14 18.60 -10.43 -2.68
N LEU A 15 17.37 -10.82 -3.08
CA LEU A 15 16.66 -10.17 -4.19
C LEU A 15 16.37 -8.69 -3.93
N PHE A 16 16.12 -8.32 -2.67
CA PHE A 16 15.77 -6.96 -2.24
C PHE A 16 16.89 -6.25 -1.48
N GLU A 17 18.13 -6.75 -1.52
CA GLU A 17 19.26 -6.17 -0.77
C GLU A 17 19.67 -4.80 -1.35
N ASP A 18 19.73 -4.69 -2.67
CA ASP A 18 20.18 -3.49 -3.39
C ASP A 18 19.04 -2.74 -4.12
N VAL A 19 17.79 -2.96 -3.73
CA VAL A 19 16.66 -2.30 -4.42
C VAL A 19 16.45 -0.86 -3.98
N CYS A 20 15.91 -0.06 -4.90
CA CYS A 20 15.58 1.34 -4.62
C CYS A 20 14.40 1.45 -3.65
N GLN A 21 14.61 2.15 -2.53
CA GLN A 21 13.53 2.59 -1.65
C GLN A 21 13.11 4.01 -2.01
N GLY A 22 11.83 4.19 -2.36
CA GLY A 22 11.21 5.49 -2.56
C GLY A 22 10.22 5.82 -1.43
N MET A 23 10.06 7.11 -1.14
CA MET A 23 9.02 7.58 -0.22
C MET A 23 8.13 8.60 -0.91
N ARG A 24 6.82 8.45 -0.77
CA ARG A 24 5.80 9.37 -1.27
C ARG A 24 5.00 9.94 -0.12
N LEU A 25 5.03 11.26 0.05
CA LEU A 25 4.19 11.97 1.01
C LEU A 25 2.98 12.51 0.27
N ASN A 26 1.78 12.13 0.72
CA ASN A 26 0.52 12.56 0.11
C ASN A 26 -0.20 13.52 1.05
N TYR A 27 -0.66 14.64 0.51
CA TYR A 27 -1.56 15.57 1.19
C TYR A 27 -2.82 15.71 0.35
N TYR A 28 -3.96 15.34 0.92
CA TYR A 28 -5.26 15.38 0.26
C TYR A 28 -6.10 16.50 0.91
N PRO A 29 -6.25 17.67 0.27
CA PRO A 29 -7.03 18.78 0.84
C PRO A 29 -8.53 18.46 0.84
N PRO A 30 -9.34 19.13 1.69
CA PRO A 30 -10.79 19.07 1.61
C PRO A 30 -11.29 19.47 0.21
N CYS A 31 -12.24 18.72 -0.33
CA CYS A 31 -12.84 18.98 -1.63
C CYS A 31 -14.32 19.34 -1.46
N PRO A 32 -14.83 20.42 -2.10
CA PRO A 32 -16.25 20.78 -2.04
C PRO A 32 -17.15 19.86 -2.88
N GLN A 33 -16.59 19.11 -3.82
CA GLN A 33 -17.31 18.20 -4.72
C GLN A 33 -16.61 16.83 -4.80
N PRO A 34 -16.48 16.10 -3.67
CA PRO A 34 -15.71 14.86 -3.59
C PRO A 34 -16.25 13.74 -4.50
N GLU A 35 -17.51 13.81 -4.92
CA GLU A 35 -18.15 12.89 -5.85
C GLU A 35 -17.64 13.01 -7.30
N HIS A 36 -16.94 14.10 -7.63
CA HIS A 36 -16.46 14.39 -8.98
C HIS A 36 -14.93 14.27 -9.13
N VAL A 37 -14.21 14.00 -8.04
CA VAL A 37 -12.74 13.93 -8.04
C VAL A 37 -12.26 12.71 -7.26
N ILE A 38 -10.97 12.39 -7.39
CA ILE A 38 -10.31 11.36 -6.60
C ILE A 38 -8.96 11.86 -6.08
N GLY A 39 -8.60 11.49 -4.85
CA GLY A 39 -7.31 11.88 -4.28
C GLY A 39 -6.13 11.27 -5.03
N VAL A 40 -6.21 9.97 -5.32
CA VAL A 40 -5.27 9.23 -6.18
C VAL A 40 -6.07 8.24 -7.03
N ASN A 41 -5.75 8.16 -8.32
CA ASN A 41 -6.41 7.22 -9.22
C ASN A 41 -6.21 5.77 -8.74
N ALA A 42 -7.17 4.90 -9.06
CA ALA A 42 -7.02 3.47 -8.84
C ALA A 42 -5.75 2.94 -9.53
N HIS A 43 -4.93 2.22 -8.79
CA HIS A 43 -3.68 1.62 -9.27
C HIS A 43 -3.30 0.41 -8.42
N SER A 44 -2.38 -0.40 -8.93
CA SER A 44 -1.54 -1.29 -8.14
C SER A 44 -0.16 -0.66 -7.95
N ASP A 45 0.54 -1.07 -6.89
CA ASP A 45 1.89 -0.57 -6.62
C ASP A 45 2.90 -1.34 -7.48
N MET A 46 3.70 -0.63 -8.27
CA MET A 46 4.69 -1.28 -9.14
C MET A 46 5.83 -1.98 -8.37
N GLY A 47 6.05 -1.65 -7.10
CA GLY A 47 7.17 -2.18 -6.30
C GLY A 47 6.92 -3.59 -5.75
N ALA A 48 7.75 -4.02 -4.81
CA ALA A 48 7.56 -5.31 -4.15
C ALA A 48 6.66 -5.22 -2.90
N LEU A 49 6.90 -4.23 -2.05
CA LEU A 49 6.19 -4.05 -0.79
C LEU A 49 6.03 -2.57 -0.48
N THR A 50 4.81 -2.16 -0.15
CA THR A 50 4.52 -0.82 0.35
C THR A 50 4.22 -0.89 1.84
N ILE A 51 4.79 0.05 2.61
CA ILE A 51 4.51 0.25 4.03
C ILE A 51 3.93 1.66 4.18
N LEU A 52 2.62 1.73 4.40
CA LEU A 52 1.87 2.98 4.46
C LEU A 52 1.52 3.36 5.90
N LEU A 53 1.86 4.59 6.26
CA LEU A 53 1.41 5.25 7.49
C LEU A 53 0.31 6.27 7.16
N GLN A 54 -0.85 6.16 7.81
CA GLN A 54 -1.85 7.22 7.78
C GLN A 54 -1.54 8.27 8.85
N ALA A 55 -1.28 9.50 8.42
CA ALA A 55 -0.78 10.56 9.29
C ALA A 55 -1.84 11.15 10.24
N ASN A 56 -3.13 10.92 9.97
CA ASN A 56 -4.25 11.40 10.78
C ASN A 56 -5.40 10.38 10.80
N GLU A 57 -6.48 10.72 11.50
CA GLU A 57 -7.65 9.84 11.67
C GLU A 57 -8.68 9.96 10.53
N ILE A 58 -8.39 10.70 9.46
CA ILE A 58 -9.31 10.88 8.34
C ILE A 58 -9.22 9.67 7.40
N GLU A 59 -10.35 9.01 7.19
CA GLU A 59 -10.48 7.88 6.26
C GLU A 59 -10.34 8.32 4.80
N GLY A 60 -9.78 7.46 3.96
CA GLY A 60 -9.64 7.74 2.52
C GLY A 60 -9.03 6.60 1.70
N LEU A 61 -8.25 5.71 2.32
CA LEU A 61 -7.74 4.53 1.62
C LEU A 61 -8.88 3.53 1.36
N GLN A 62 -8.96 3.07 0.12
CA GLN A 62 -9.82 1.98 -0.28
C GLN A 62 -9.01 0.96 -1.09
N ILE A 63 -9.32 -0.33 -0.91
CA ILE A 63 -8.78 -1.43 -1.72
C ILE A 63 -9.89 -2.06 -2.54
N ARG A 64 -9.54 -2.64 -3.68
CA ARG A 64 -10.51 -3.36 -4.50
C ARG A 64 -10.40 -4.86 -4.26
N LYS A 65 -11.51 -5.50 -3.93
CA LYS A 65 -11.60 -6.96 -3.73
C LYS A 65 -12.92 -7.46 -4.31
N ASP A 66 -12.85 -8.54 -5.09
CA ASP A 66 -14.02 -9.18 -5.71
C ASP A 66 -14.90 -8.20 -6.52
N GLY A 67 -14.26 -7.19 -7.13
CA GLY A 67 -14.93 -6.15 -7.92
C GLY A 67 -15.39 -4.93 -7.13
N GLU A 68 -15.44 -5.01 -5.80
CA GLU A 68 -15.96 -3.97 -4.89
C GLU A 68 -14.84 -3.17 -4.22
N TRP A 69 -15.11 -1.91 -3.90
CA TRP A 69 -14.22 -1.05 -3.12
C TRP A 69 -14.51 -1.19 -1.63
N ILE A 70 -13.47 -1.55 -0.87
CA ILE A 70 -13.54 -1.77 0.57
C ILE A 70 -12.72 -0.67 1.26
N PRO A 71 -13.29 0.11 2.20
CA PRO A 71 -12.54 1.08 2.98
C PRO A 71 -11.56 0.38 3.92
N VAL A 72 -10.37 0.96 4.06
CA VAL A 72 -9.36 0.51 5.03
C VAL A 72 -9.27 1.54 6.13
N GLN A 73 -9.58 1.13 7.36
CA GLN A 73 -9.39 1.92 8.56
C GLN A 73 -8.17 1.36 9.32
N PRO A 74 -7.01 2.05 9.29
CA PRO A 74 -5.82 1.60 10.00
C PRO A 74 -6.07 1.55 11.52
N LEU A 75 -5.55 0.52 12.18
CA LEU A 75 -5.58 0.45 13.64
C LEU A 75 -4.64 1.51 14.24
N PRO A 76 -4.89 1.99 15.48
CA PRO A 76 -3.94 2.84 16.19
C PRO A 76 -2.55 2.18 16.27
N ASN A 77 -1.50 2.95 15.97
CA ASN A 77 -0.10 2.48 15.94
C ASN A 77 0.20 1.36 14.93
N ALA A 78 -0.59 1.25 13.85
CA ALA A 78 -0.35 0.27 12.79
C ALA A 78 0.07 0.92 11.47
N PHE A 79 0.83 0.17 10.68
CA PHE A 79 1.01 0.43 9.26
C PHE A 79 0.07 -0.46 8.45
N VAL A 80 -0.35 0.04 7.28
CA VAL A 80 -0.96 -0.80 6.25
C VAL A 80 0.17 -1.30 5.35
N ILE A 81 0.20 -2.61 5.10
CA ILE A 81 1.20 -3.23 4.23
C ILE A 81 0.47 -3.90 3.08
N ASN A 82 0.91 -3.65 1.85
CA ASN A 82 0.42 -4.37 0.67
C ASN A 82 1.57 -4.87 -0.19
N ILE A 83 1.27 -5.98 -0.88
CA ILE A 83 2.12 -6.56 -1.93
C ILE A 83 1.96 -5.69 -3.19
N GLY A 84 3.07 -5.41 -3.85
CA GLY A 84 3.08 -4.78 -5.17
C GLY A 84 3.40 -5.78 -6.29
N ASP A 85 3.28 -5.31 -7.52
CA ASP A 85 3.33 -6.10 -8.75
C ASP A 85 4.64 -6.89 -8.93
N MET A 86 5.76 -6.44 -8.35
CA MET A 86 7.03 -7.19 -8.43
C MET A 86 7.06 -8.45 -7.56
N LEU A 87 6.20 -8.52 -6.55
CA LEU A 87 6.18 -9.63 -5.58
C LEU A 87 4.97 -10.56 -5.76
N GLU A 88 3.97 -10.17 -6.54
CA GLU A 88 2.90 -11.06 -7.04
C GLU A 88 3.46 -12.19 -7.92
#